data_AF-A0A1C6I0F6-F1
#
_entry.id   AF-A0A1C6I0F6-F1
#
_cell.length_a   1.000
_cell.length_b   1.000
_cell.length_c   1.000
_cell.angle_alpha   90.00
_cell.angle_beta   90.00
_cell.angle_gamma   90.00
#
_symmetry.space_group_name_H-M   'P 1'
#
loop_
_entity.id
_entity.type
_entity.pdbx_description
1 polymer ?
#
loop_
_entity_poly.entity_id
_entity_poly.type
_entity_poly.pdbx_seq_one_letter_code
_entity_poly.pdbx_strand_id
1 'polypeptide(L)'
;MKRILTILAATLLLTAAMAGTASASSYDSVAEELSAIGVFRGTAGGFELDRAPTRSEAAIMLVRLYGAEDEAKAAYEAGEISMPFTDVSETAAPSVAWLYSQGITNGTSATTFGASSPCAQKCIAPSCCGH
;
A
#
# COMPACT_ATOMS: atom_id res chain seq x y z
N MET A 1 -40.13 19.06 40.65
CA MET A 1 -39.32 17.85 40.96
C MET A 1 -39.47 16.73 39.94
N LYS A 2 -40.68 16.38 39.47
CA LYS A 2 -40.89 15.28 38.48
C LYS A 2 -40.21 15.50 37.11
N ARG A 3 -40.08 16.76 36.65
CA ARG A 3 -39.52 17.11 35.33
C ARG A 3 -37.99 17.16 35.26
N ILE A 4 -37.33 17.40 36.39
CA ILE A 4 -35.86 17.41 36.50
C ILE A 4 -35.33 15.96 36.58
N LEU A 5 -36.07 15.08 37.27
CA LEU A 5 -35.79 13.64 37.32
C LEU A 5 -35.88 12.96 35.95
N THR A 6 -36.82 13.35 35.10
CA THR A 6 -36.94 12.80 33.73
C THR A 6 -35.83 13.25 32.79
N ILE A 7 -35.29 14.46 32.97
CA ILE A 7 -34.18 14.97 32.14
C ILE A 7 -32.87 14.28 32.52
N LEU A 8 -32.61 14.08 33.82
CA LEU A 8 -31.44 13.35 34.31
C LEU A 8 -31.46 11.85 33.93
N ALA A 9 -32.64 11.23 33.89
CA ALA A 9 -32.78 9.84 33.45
C ALA A 9 -32.55 9.69 31.93
N ALA A 10 -32.98 10.67 31.12
CA ALA A 10 -32.78 10.65 29.67
C ALA A 10 -31.33 10.88 29.26
N THR A 11 -30.57 11.73 29.97
CA THR A 11 -29.14 11.95 29.69
C THR A 11 -28.28 10.76 30.13
N LEU A 12 -28.66 10.05 31.20
CA LEU A 12 -27.97 8.84 31.66
C LEU A 12 -28.18 7.65 30.70
N LEU A 13 -29.33 7.57 30.04
CA LEU A 13 -29.61 6.54 29.03
C LEU A 13 -28.85 6.78 27.72
N LEU A 14 -28.52 8.03 27.38
CA LEU A 14 -27.81 8.36 26.14
C LEU A 14 -26.30 8.10 26.22
N THR A 15 -25.70 8.23 27.40
CA THR A 15 -24.27 7.92 27.62
C THR A 15 -23.99 6.41 27.71
N ALA A 16 -24.98 5.60 28.10
CA ALA A 16 -24.86 4.14 28.12
C ALA A 16 -24.83 3.50 26.72
N ALA A 17 -25.25 4.22 25.68
CA ALA A 17 -25.19 3.76 24.29
C ALA A 17 -23.77 3.85 23.67
N MET A 18 -22.82 4.52 24.34
CA MET A 18 -21.42 4.67 23.92
C MET A 18 -20.46 3.78 24.74
N ALA A 19 -20.96 2.69 25.31
CA ALA A 19 -20.16 1.71 26.05
C ALA A 19 -20.35 0.31 25.45
N GLY A 20 -19.53 -0.02 24.45
CA GLY A 20 -19.42 -1.34 23.83
C GLY A 20 -19.21 -1.19 22.32
N THR A 21 -18.07 -1.52 21.70
CA THR A 21 -17.02 -2.48 22.06
C THR A 21 -15.65 -1.90 21.73
N ALA A 22 -14.77 -1.75 22.73
CA ALA A 22 -13.34 -1.80 22.46
C ALA A 22 -13.02 -3.29 22.23
N SER A 23 -13.16 -3.74 20.99
CA SER A 23 -12.75 -5.09 20.62
C SER A 23 -11.23 -5.16 20.80
N ALA A 24 -10.80 -6.02 21.72
CA ALA A 24 -9.42 -6.45 21.79
C ALA A 24 -9.04 -6.99 20.42
N SER A 25 -8.09 -6.34 19.75
CA SER A 25 -7.51 -6.81 18.51
C SER A 25 -6.88 -8.18 18.78
N SER A 26 -7.61 -9.25 18.47
CA SER A 26 -7.08 -10.59 18.42
C SER A 26 -6.01 -10.59 17.33
N TYR A 27 -4.74 -10.63 17.73
CA TYR A 27 -3.60 -10.56 16.81
C TYR A 27 -3.51 -11.74 15.81
N ASP A 28 -4.43 -12.72 15.88
CA ASP A 28 -4.61 -13.74 14.84
C ASP A 28 -5.20 -13.17 13.53
N SER A 29 -5.99 -12.09 13.59
CA SER A 29 -6.55 -11.48 12.37
C SER A 29 -5.52 -10.69 11.58
N VAL A 30 -4.49 -10.17 12.25
CA VAL A 30 -3.41 -9.41 11.60
C VAL A 30 -2.58 -10.33 10.70
N ALA A 31 -2.40 -11.60 11.09
CA ALA A 31 -1.63 -12.58 10.31
C ALA A 31 -2.39 -13.08 9.06
N GLU A 32 -3.71 -13.30 9.14
CA GLU A 32 -4.54 -13.66 7.98
C GLU A 32 -4.77 -12.46 7.05
N GLU A 33 -4.87 -11.24 7.58
CA GLU A 33 -4.97 -10.03 6.77
C GLU A 33 -3.65 -9.75 6.04
N LEU A 34 -2.48 -9.95 6.68
CA LEU A 34 -1.18 -9.90 6.00
C LEU A 34 -0.99 -10.97 4.91
N SER A 35 -1.64 -12.13 5.04
CA SER A 35 -1.71 -13.15 3.98
C SER A 35 -2.68 -12.75 2.85
N ALA A 36 -3.78 -12.06 3.20
CA ALA A 36 -4.79 -11.54 2.27
C ALA A 36 -4.43 -10.20 1.60
N ILE A 37 -3.43 -9.45 2.10
CA ILE A 37 -2.93 -8.17 1.55
C ILE A 37 -2.28 -8.35 0.17
N GLY A 38 -2.16 -9.57 -0.36
CA GLY A 38 -1.73 -9.78 -1.75
C GLY A 38 -0.32 -9.22 -2.03
N VAL A 39 0.50 -9.12 -0.98
CA VAL A 39 1.91 -8.68 -1.06
C VAL A 39 2.66 -9.54 -2.06
N PHE A 40 2.31 -10.83 -2.15
CA PHE A 40 2.77 -11.71 -3.20
C PHE A 40 1.55 -12.28 -3.94
N ARG A 41 1.20 -11.72 -5.10
CA ARG A 41 0.38 -12.45 -6.07
C ARG A 41 1.24 -13.55 -6.66
N GLY A 42 1.24 -14.72 -6.02
CA GLY A 42 1.92 -15.91 -6.53
C GLY A 42 1.40 -16.29 -7.92
N THR A 43 2.26 -16.89 -8.74
CA THR A 43 1.85 -17.58 -9.96
C THR A 43 1.45 -19.03 -9.63
N ALA A 44 0.93 -19.78 -10.60
CA ALA A 44 0.57 -21.20 -10.42
C ALA A 44 1.75 -22.11 -9.98
N GLY A 45 2.99 -21.61 -9.98
CA GLY A 45 4.22 -22.32 -9.60
C GLY A 45 4.80 -22.00 -8.21
N GLY A 46 4.12 -21.19 -7.38
CA GLY A 46 4.58 -20.81 -6.05
C GLY A 46 5.01 -19.33 -5.93
N PHE A 47 5.59 -18.97 -4.79
CA PHE A 47 5.91 -17.58 -4.42
C PHE A 47 7.36 -17.15 -4.76
N GLU A 48 8.19 -18.06 -5.28
CA GLU A 48 9.62 -17.82 -5.58
C GLU A 48 10.35 -17.00 -4.49
N LEU A 49 10.05 -17.25 -3.21
CA LEU A 49 10.53 -16.45 -2.07
C LEU A 49 12.05 -16.49 -1.90
N ASP A 50 12.71 -17.47 -2.54
CA ASP A 50 14.17 -17.63 -2.52
C ASP A 50 14.89 -16.64 -3.46
N ARG A 51 14.15 -15.91 -4.31
CA ARG A 51 14.69 -14.88 -5.20
C ARG A 51 14.35 -13.49 -4.68
N ALA A 52 15.31 -12.57 -4.73
CA ALA A 52 15.03 -11.16 -4.51
C ALA A 52 14.00 -10.65 -5.55
N PRO A 53 12.99 -9.86 -5.13
CA PRO A 53 12.06 -9.23 -6.07
C PRO A 53 12.82 -8.25 -6.96
N THR A 54 12.36 -8.09 -8.19
CA THR A 54 12.79 -7.03 -9.10
C THR A 54 12.33 -5.67 -8.58
N ARG A 55 12.96 -4.60 -9.06
CA ARG A 55 12.58 -3.23 -8.70
C ARG A 55 11.12 -2.92 -9.06
N SER A 56 10.60 -3.49 -10.15
CA SER A 56 9.19 -3.33 -10.55
C SER A 56 8.23 -4.07 -9.63
N GLU A 57 8.56 -5.29 -9.22
CA GLU A 57 7.75 -6.03 -8.24
C GLU A 57 7.75 -5.30 -6.89
N ALA A 58 8.90 -4.78 -6.46
CA ALA A 58 8.99 -3.96 -5.25
C ALA A 58 8.17 -2.66 -5.34
N ALA A 59 8.14 -2.01 -6.52
CA ALA A 59 7.31 -0.84 -6.75
C ALA A 59 5.81 -1.16 -6.63
N ILE A 60 5.36 -2.25 -7.23
CA ILE A 60 3.95 -2.72 -7.10
C ILE A 60 3.63 -3.02 -5.64
N MET A 61 4.51 -3.74 -4.93
CA MET A 61 4.34 -4.04 -3.51
C MET A 61 4.25 -2.77 -2.66
N LEU A 62 5.09 -1.77 -2.94
CA LEU A 62 5.11 -0.52 -2.21
C LEU A 62 3.82 0.29 -2.42
N VAL A 63 3.32 0.39 -3.65
CA VAL A 63 2.04 1.06 -3.94
C VAL A 63 0.87 0.38 -3.23
N ARG A 64 0.86 -0.97 -3.20
CA ARG A 64 -0.12 -1.73 -2.41
C ARG A 64 -0.02 -1.45 -0.92
N LEU A 65 1.20 -1.35 -0.40
CA LEU A 65 1.44 -1.00 1.01
C LEU A 65 0.92 0.40 1.34
N TYR A 66 1.02 1.34 0.41
CA TYR A 66 0.41 2.68 0.53
C TYR A 66 -1.12 2.68 0.34
N GLY A 67 -1.73 1.56 -0.06
CA GLY A 67 -3.16 1.50 -0.39
C GLY A 67 -3.53 2.27 -1.66
N ALA A 68 -2.55 2.62 -2.49
CA ALA A 68 -2.73 3.51 -3.65
C ALA A 68 -2.85 2.74 -4.98
N GLU A 69 -3.06 1.42 -4.97
CA GLU A 69 -3.09 0.60 -6.20
C GLU A 69 -4.21 1.02 -7.15
N ASP A 70 -5.44 1.22 -6.64
CA ASP A 70 -6.59 1.63 -7.45
C ASP A 70 -6.45 3.08 -7.95
N GLU A 71 -5.94 3.98 -7.09
CA GLU A 71 -5.66 5.38 -7.46
C GLU A 71 -4.60 5.45 -8.56
N ALA A 72 -3.48 4.76 -8.38
CA ALA A 72 -2.40 4.69 -9.35
C ALA A 72 -2.89 4.18 -10.70
N LYS A 73 -3.72 3.12 -10.70
CA LYS A 73 -4.30 2.59 -11.93
C LYS A 73 -5.23 3.60 -12.61
N ALA A 74 -6.18 4.17 -11.89
CA ALA A 74 -7.14 5.12 -12.44
C ALA A 74 -6.45 6.37 -13.00
N ALA A 75 -5.52 6.97 -12.24
CA ALA A 75 -4.77 8.14 -12.66
C ALA A 75 -3.87 7.86 -13.88
N TYR A 76 -3.28 6.65 -13.96
CA TYR A 76 -2.47 6.26 -15.11
C TYR A 76 -3.32 6.04 -16.37
N GLU A 77 -4.46 5.37 -16.25
CA GLU A 77 -5.42 5.18 -17.35
C GLU A 77 -6.03 6.52 -17.83
N ALA A 78 -6.23 7.47 -16.92
CA ALA A 78 -6.67 8.84 -17.24
C ALA A 78 -5.56 9.72 -17.83
N GLY A 79 -4.30 9.28 -17.82
CA GLY A 79 -3.14 10.04 -18.30
C GLY A 79 -2.73 11.20 -17.38
N GLU A 80 -3.18 11.22 -16.13
CA GLU A 80 -2.86 12.25 -15.14
C GLU A 80 -1.45 12.07 -14.56
N ILE A 81 -1.02 10.81 -14.45
CA ILE A 81 0.34 10.44 -14.04
C ILE A 81 1.06 9.71 -15.17
N SER A 82 2.35 9.96 -15.27
CA SER A 82 3.23 9.29 -16.25
C SER A 82 4.64 9.22 -15.71
N MET A 83 5.49 8.46 -16.40
CA MET A 83 6.90 8.29 -16.09
C MET A 83 7.71 8.30 -17.38
N PRO A 84 8.97 8.78 -17.37
CA PRO A 84 9.81 8.82 -18.57
C PRO A 84 10.50 7.48 -18.89
N PHE A 85 10.27 6.44 -18.09
CA PHE A 85 11.01 5.18 -18.18
C PHE A 85 10.44 4.27 -19.26
N THR A 86 11.33 3.74 -20.11
CA THR A 86 10.97 2.88 -21.24
C THR A 86 11.15 1.39 -20.96
N ASP A 87 11.80 1.03 -19.85
CA ASP A 87 12.11 -0.34 -19.46
C ASP A 87 11.09 -0.93 -18.46
N VAL A 88 9.99 -0.24 -18.17
CA VAL A 88 8.93 -0.68 -17.25
C VAL A 88 7.81 -1.37 -18.02
N SER A 89 7.37 -2.54 -17.56
CA SER A 89 6.25 -3.27 -18.17
C SER A 89 4.91 -2.59 -17.89
N GLU A 90 3.93 -2.82 -18.77
CA GLU A 90 2.57 -2.26 -18.62
C GLU A 90 1.94 -2.59 -17.27
N THR A 91 2.19 -3.79 -16.73
CA THR A 91 1.68 -4.20 -15.40
C THR A 91 2.24 -3.35 -14.26
N ALA A 92 3.51 -2.96 -14.33
CA ALA A 92 4.16 -2.16 -13.29
C ALA A 92 4.04 -0.65 -13.53
N ALA A 93 3.67 -0.25 -14.74
CA ALA A 93 3.66 1.15 -15.16
C ALA A 93 2.77 2.05 -14.28
N PRO A 94 1.54 1.67 -13.89
CA PRO A 94 0.75 2.49 -12.99
C PRO A 94 1.44 2.72 -11.64
N SER A 95 2.01 1.66 -11.06
CA SER A 95 2.68 1.74 -9.76
C SER A 95 3.95 2.59 -9.83
N VAL A 96 4.77 2.41 -10.88
CA VAL A 96 6.00 3.20 -11.04
C VAL A 96 5.70 4.66 -11.35
N ALA A 97 4.69 4.94 -12.18
CA ALA A 97 4.25 6.31 -12.48
C ALA A 97 3.73 7.02 -11.22
N TRP A 98 2.98 6.32 -10.36
CA TRP A 98 2.50 6.90 -9.10
C TRP A 98 3.66 7.17 -8.14
N LEU A 99 4.56 6.22 -7.93
CA LEU A 99 5.74 6.45 -7.07
C LEU A 99 6.62 7.58 -7.61
N TYR A 100 6.71 7.73 -8.93
CA TYR A 100 7.46 8.81 -9.57
C TYR A 100 6.78 10.15 -9.36
N SER A 101 5.45 10.24 -9.53
CA SER A 101 4.69 11.48 -9.31
C SER A 101 4.69 11.93 -7.83
N GLN A 102 4.77 10.98 -6.90
CA GLN A 102 4.95 11.25 -5.47
C GLN A 102 6.41 11.58 -5.09
N GLY A 103 7.36 11.50 -6.03
CA GLY A 103 8.79 11.71 -5.75
C GLY A 103 9.44 10.61 -4.89
N ILE A 104 8.78 9.47 -4.73
CA ILE A 104 9.25 8.34 -3.90
C ILE A 104 10.31 7.52 -4.65
N THR A 105 10.22 7.46 -5.98
CA THR A 105 11.20 6.74 -6.80
C THR A 105 11.79 7.60 -7.91
N ASN A 106 13.02 7.28 -8.27
CA ASN A 106 13.72 7.79 -9.44
C ASN A 106 14.23 6.64 -10.31
N GLY A 107 14.58 6.96 -11.55
CA GLY A 107 15.26 6.06 -12.45
C GLY A 107 16.77 6.00 -12.19
N THR A 108 17.42 4.99 -12.74
CA THR A 108 18.88 4.91 -12.85
C THR A 108 19.41 5.84 -13.94
N SER A 109 18.56 6.28 -14.86
CA SER A 109 18.83 7.32 -15.84
C SER A 109 17.57 8.15 -16.11
N ALA A 110 17.67 9.15 -16.99
CA ALA A 110 16.52 9.95 -17.42
C ALA A 110 15.38 9.11 -18.02
N THR A 111 15.67 7.97 -18.63
CA THR A 111 14.70 7.12 -19.34
C THR A 111 14.72 5.66 -18.89
N THR A 112 15.47 5.33 -17.84
CA THR A 112 15.64 3.94 -17.36
C THR A 112 15.35 3.85 -15.88
N PHE A 113 14.47 2.94 -15.51
CA PHE A 113 14.10 2.66 -14.13
C PHE A 113 15.01 1.61 -13.49
N GLY A 114 15.51 0.65 -14.27
CA GLY A 114 16.13 -0.57 -13.75
C GLY A 114 15.08 -1.62 -13.39
N ALA A 115 14.00 -1.69 -14.17
CA ALA A 115 12.78 -2.44 -13.86
C ALA A 115 13.00 -3.92 -13.53
N SER A 116 13.89 -4.58 -14.25
CA SER A 116 14.25 -6.00 -14.12
C SER A 116 15.40 -6.25 -13.14
N SER A 117 16.00 -5.19 -12.60
CA SER A 117 17.12 -5.33 -11.67
C SER A 117 16.62 -5.88 -10.34
N PRO A 118 17.30 -6.90 -9.75
CA PRO A 118 16.94 -7.40 -8.44
C PRO A 118 17.11 -6.29 -7.40
N CYS A 119 16.06 -6.07 -6.61
CA CYS A 119 16.10 -5.23 -5.43
C CYS A 119 16.87 -5.99 -4.36
N ALA A 120 18.21 -5.91 -4.38
CA ALA A 120 19.03 -6.59 -3.39
C ALA A 120 18.65 -6.11 -1.98
N GLN A 121 18.58 -7.01 -1.00
CA GLN A 121 18.22 -6.73 0.41
C GLN A 121 18.96 -5.54 1.06
N LYS A 122 20.10 -5.11 0.50
CA LYS A 122 20.84 -3.90 0.91
C LYS A 122 20.19 -2.56 0.49
N CYS A 123 19.11 -2.57 -0.28
CA CYS A 123 18.50 -1.39 -0.91
C CYS A 123 17.16 -0.95 -0.28
N ILE A 124 16.90 -1.24 1.00
CA ILE A 124 15.76 -0.66 1.74
C ILE A 124 16.09 0.78 2.22
N ALA A 125 17.34 1.21 2.09
CA ALA A 125 17.72 2.60 2.35
C ALA A 125 17.46 3.48 1.11
N PRO A 126 16.91 4.71 1.27
CA PRO A 126 16.70 5.68 0.18
C PRO A 126 17.94 6.00 -0.65
N SER A 127 19.13 5.65 -0.14
CA SER A 127 20.44 5.95 -0.71
C SER A 127 20.91 5.00 -1.82
N CYS A 128 20.24 3.87 -2.08
CA CYS A 128 20.66 2.93 -3.13
C CYS A 128 19.95 3.13 -4.48
N CYS A 129 19.08 4.13 -4.59
CA CYS A 129 18.38 4.48 -5.84
C CYS A 129 19.03 5.63 -6.63
N GLY A 130 20.25 6.05 -6.28
CA GLY A 130 20.96 7.09 -7.03
C GLY A 130 22.46 7.10 -6.75
N HIS A 131 23.23 6.67 -7.75
CA HIS A 131 24.44 7.35 -8.23
C HIS A 131 24.56 7.06 -9.73
#